data_AF-A0A1F6FG19-F1
#
_entry.id   AF-A0A1F6FG19-F1
#
_cell.length_a   1.000
_cell.length_b   1.000
_cell.length_c   1.000
_cell.angle_alpha   90.00
_cell.angle_beta   90.00
_cell.angle_gamma   90.00
#
_symmetry.space_group_name_H-M   'P 1'
#
loop_
_entity.id
_entity.type
_entity.pdbx_description
1 polymer ?
#
loop_
_entity_poly.entity_id
_entity_poly.type
_entity_poly.pdbx_seq_one_letter_code
_entity_poly.pdbx_strand_id
1 'polypeptide(L)'
;MNSKSGFTLIELLVVIAIIGILASVVIGSLNDARTGGLDAKIKSELVNISKRASLEESTAFTFDMVCGSNGVTQSPAIVTIINSIELYSLGPVVCNSSTEEYAASAPLEVGFWCVDSTGVSRPIATAITSETTCPAS
;
A
#
# COMPACT_ATOMS: atom_id res chain seq x y z
N MET A 1 36.13 -32.24 39.68
CA MET A 1 37.00 -31.08 39.36
C MET A 1 36.27 -30.26 38.31
N ASN A 2 35.73 -29.10 38.68
CA ASN A 2 34.98 -28.25 37.74
C ASN A 2 35.93 -27.24 37.10
N SER A 3 36.38 -27.52 35.89
CA SER A 3 37.08 -26.56 35.04
C SER A 3 36.08 -25.52 34.54
N LYS A 4 35.98 -24.38 35.21
CA LYS A 4 35.31 -23.20 34.64
C LYS A 4 36.26 -22.58 33.61
N SER A 5 36.07 -22.93 32.34
CA SER A 5 36.69 -22.21 31.22
C SER A 5 36.01 -20.84 31.10
N GLY A 6 36.77 -19.77 31.36
CA GLY A 6 36.35 -18.40 31.07
C GLY A 6 36.57 -18.10 29.58
N PHE A 7 35.65 -17.36 28.98
CA PHE A 7 35.85 -16.78 27.64
C PHE A 7 36.92 -15.68 27.69
N THR A 8 37.73 -15.57 26.64
CA THR A 8 38.69 -14.47 26.52
C THR A 8 37.99 -13.20 26.05
N LEU A 9 38.50 -12.03 26.48
CA LEU A 9 37.98 -10.74 26.03
C LEU A 9 38.10 -10.57 24.52
N ILE A 10 39.13 -11.14 23.90
CA ILE A 10 39.34 -11.06 22.45
C ILE A 10 38.32 -11.89 21.67
N GLU A 11 37.95 -13.08 22.17
CA GLU A 11 36.88 -13.88 21.54
C GLU A 11 35.55 -13.14 21.57
N LEU A 12 35.21 -12.50 22.69
CA LEU A 12 33.96 -11.76 22.79
C LEU A 12 33.98 -10.51 21.89
N LEU A 13 35.14 -9.84 21.78
CA LEU A 13 35.33 -8.67 20.92
C LEU A 13 35.21 -9.01 19.42
N VAL A 14 35.77 -10.13 18.97
CA VAL A 14 35.68 -10.56 17.56
C VAL A 14 34.23 -10.91 17.20
N VAL A 15 33.49 -11.55 18.09
CA VAL A 15 32.09 -11.92 17.83
C VAL A 15 31.20 -10.69 17.64
N ILE A 16 31.31 -9.67 18.50
CA ILE A 16 30.53 -8.44 18.33
C ILE A 16 30.92 -7.69 17.06
N ALA A 17 32.20 -7.74 16.65
CA ALA A 17 32.66 -7.14 15.40
C ALA A 17 32.02 -7.82 14.17
N ILE A 18 31.96 -9.17 14.16
CA ILE A 18 31.35 -9.93 13.06
C ILE A 18 29.83 -9.70 13.02
N ILE A 19 29.15 -9.75 14.18
CA ILE A 19 27.70 -9.46 14.27
C ILE A 19 27.41 -8.05 13.74
N GLY A 20 28.25 -7.05 14.06
CA GLY A 20 28.10 -5.68 13.57
C GLY A 20 28.16 -5.58 12.04
N ILE A 21 29.11 -6.28 11.41
CA ILE A 21 29.24 -6.29 9.94
C ILE A 21 28.01 -6.97 9.31
N LEU A 22 27.62 -8.14 9.81
CA LEU A 22 26.48 -8.89 9.27
C LEU A 22 25.15 -8.12 9.45
N ALA A 23 24.96 -7.46 10.59
CA ALA A 23 23.77 -6.66 10.87
C ALA A 23 23.61 -5.50 9.88
N SER A 24 24.71 -4.85 9.48
CA SER A 24 24.66 -3.70 8.55
C SER A 24 24.07 -4.07 7.17
N VAL A 25 24.39 -5.26 6.66
CA VAL A 25 23.91 -5.73 5.35
C VAL A 25 22.42 -6.11 5.41
N VAL A 26 22.01 -6.76 6.50
CA VAL A 26 20.63 -7.26 6.65
C VAL A 26 19.62 -6.11 6.80
N ILE A 27 19.98 -5.03 7.50
CA ILE A 27 19.06 -3.90 7.76
C ILE A 27 18.60 -3.22 6.47
N GLY A 28 19.49 -3.02 5.49
CA GLY A 28 19.13 -2.44 4.20
C GLY A 28 18.11 -3.31 3.46
N SER A 29 18.39 -4.61 3.33
CA SER A 29 17.48 -5.56 2.68
C SER A 29 16.12 -5.69 3.37
N LEU A 30 16.08 -5.55 4.70
CA LEU A 30 14.85 -5.62 5.47
C LEU A 30 13.98 -4.37 5.25
N ASN A 31 14.60 -3.20 5.10
CA ASN A 31 13.86 -1.96 4.84
C ASN A 31 13.18 -2.02 3.47
N ASP A 32 13.90 -2.42 2.43
CA ASP A 32 13.35 -2.54 1.07
C ASP A 32 12.22 -3.60 1.02
N ALA A 33 12.43 -4.75 1.68
CA ALA A 33 11.41 -5.80 1.77
C ALA A 33 10.15 -5.32 2.51
N ARG A 34 10.32 -4.52 3.56
CA ARG A 34 9.21 -3.93 4.31
C ARG A 34 8.44 -2.98 3.42
N THR A 35 9.10 -2.05 2.75
CA THR A 35 8.38 -1.07 1.93
C THR A 35 7.70 -1.72 0.73
N GLY A 36 8.35 -2.69 0.07
CA GLY A 36 7.71 -3.49 -0.98
C GLY A 36 6.49 -4.27 -0.48
N GLY A 37 6.49 -4.72 0.78
CA GLY A 37 5.33 -5.35 1.42
C GLY A 37 4.17 -4.37 1.68
N LEU A 38 4.48 -3.13 2.06
CA LEU A 38 3.47 -2.07 2.21
C LEU A 38 2.85 -1.71 0.86
N ASP A 39 3.66 -1.55 -0.18
CA ASP A 39 3.19 -1.30 -1.54
C ASP A 39 2.29 -2.43 -2.04
N ALA A 40 2.66 -3.70 -1.79
CA ALA A 40 1.83 -4.85 -2.15
C ALA A 40 0.48 -4.84 -1.42
N LYS A 41 0.46 -4.43 -0.14
CA LYS A 41 -0.78 -4.26 0.62
C LYS A 41 -1.66 -3.17 0.00
N ILE A 42 -1.10 -1.99 -0.30
CA ILE A 42 -1.84 -0.88 -0.92
C ILE A 42 -2.46 -1.33 -2.26
N LYS A 43 -1.66 -1.99 -3.12
CA LYS A 43 -2.13 -2.54 -4.40
C LYS A 43 -3.28 -3.52 -4.21
N SER A 44 -3.16 -4.44 -3.26
CA SER A 44 -4.21 -5.43 -2.96
C SER A 44 -5.50 -4.77 -2.45
N GLU A 45 -5.37 -3.76 -1.59
CA GLU A 45 -6.53 -3.06 -1.03
C GLU A 45 -7.25 -2.22 -2.10
N LEU A 46 -6.53 -1.56 -3.01
CA LEU A 46 -7.15 -0.90 -4.16
C LEU A 46 -7.90 -1.89 -5.07
N VAL A 47 -7.37 -3.09 -5.27
CA VAL A 47 -8.11 -4.16 -5.97
C VAL A 47 -9.36 -4.59 -5.18
N ASN A 48 -9.31 -4.59 -3.84
CA ASN A 48 -10.50 -4.84 -3.03
C ASN A 48 -11.54 -3.72 -3.16
N ILE A 49 -11.14 -2.46 -3.30
CA ILE A 49 -12.04 -1.36 -3.67
C ILE A 49 -12.74 -1.70 -4.98
N SER A 50 -12.01 -2.18 -5.99
CA SER A 50 -12.60 -2.48 -7.30
C SER A 50 -13.66 -3.57 -7.26
N LYS A 51 -13.39 -4.65 -6.52
CA LYS A 51 -14.37 -5.72 -6.29
C LYS A 51 -15.61 -5.18 -5.60
N ARG A 52 -15.44 -4.35 -4.56
CA ARG A 52 -16.56 -3.82 -3.80
C ARG A 52 -17.35 -2.75 -4.55
N ALA A 53 -16.67 -1.95 -5.36
CA ALA A 53 -17.29 -1.03 -6.31
C ALA A 53 -18.22 -1.77 -7.27
N SER A 54 -17.76 -2.87 -7.89
CA SER A 54 -18.62 -3.66 -8.79
C SER A 54 -19.82 -4.29 -8.09
N LEU A 55 -19.65 -4.73 -6.83
CA LEU A 55 -20.75 -5.32 -6.05
C LEU A 55 -21.79 -4.28 -5.67
N GLU A 56 -21.36 -3.08 -5.29
CA GLU A 56 -22.26 -2.00 -4.89
C GLU A 56 -22.96 -1.38 -6.09
N GLU A 57 -22.25 -1.20 -7.22
CA GLU A 57 -22.84 -0.77 -8.48
C GLU A 57 -23.93 -1.75 -8.94
N SER A 58 -23.71 -3.07 -8.84
CA SER A 58 -24.74 -4.06 -9.18
C SER A 58 -26.03 -3.93 -8.35
N THR A 59 -25.99 -3.24 -7.21
CA THR A 59 -27.18 -3.00 -6.35
C THR A 59 -27.76 -1.61 -6.47
N ALA A 60 -26.90 -0.59 -6.63
CA ALA A 60 -27.28 0.82 -6.64
C ALA A 60 -27.43 1.37 -8.07
N PHE A 61 -26.95 0.62 -9.08
CA PHE A 61 -26.85 1.01 -10.49
C PHE A 61 -26.08 2.32 -10.70
N THR A 62 -25.10 2.60 -9.83
CA THR A 62 -24.28 3.81 -9.88
C THR A 62 -22.93 3.61 -9.19
N PHE A 63 -21.88 4.21 -9.75
CA PHE A 63 -20.56 4.28 -9.11
C PHE A 63 -20.38 5.48 -8.17
N ASP A 64 -21.36 6.40 -8.08
CA ASP A 64 -21.29 7.53 -7.15
C ASP A 64 -21.16 7.10 -5.69
N MET A 65 -21.52 5.87 -5.34
CA MET A 65 -21.32 5.34 -3.98
C MET A 65 -19.83 5.09 -3.65
N VAL A 66 -19.00 4.84 -4.68
CA VAL A 66 -17.60 4.44 -4.53
C VAL A 66 -16.75 5.59 -4.02
N CYS A 67 -16.90 6.79 -4.59
CA CYS A 67 -16.18 7.98 -4.14
C CYS A 67 -17.09 9.06 -3.57
N GLY A 68 -18.41 8.86 -3.58
CA GLY A 68 -19.39 9.77 -2.97
C GLY A 68 -19.41 11.19 -3.55
N SER A 69 -20.11 12.08 -2.86
CA SER A 69 -19.98 13.53 -3.09
C SER A 69 -18.71 14.06 -2.43
N ASN A 70 -17.97 14.91 -3.14
CA ASN A 70 -16.70 15.52 -2.71
C ASN A 70 -15.50 14.56 -2.59
N GLY A 71 -15.51 13.41 -3.27
CA GLY A 71 -14.38 12.47 -3.29
C GLY A 71 -14.22 11.63 -2.02
N VAL A 72 -15.25 11.59 -1.15
CA VAL A 72 -15.32 10.70 0.02
C VAL A 72 -16.42 9.66 -0.16
N THR A 73 -16.00 8.38 -0.21
CA THR A 73 -16.89 7.22 -0.36
C THR A 73 -18.05 7.22 0.63
N GLN A 74 -19.25 6.89 0.14
CA GLN A 74 -20.44 6.74 1.00
C GLN A 74 -20.62 5.30 1.49
N SER A 75 -19.81 4.36 0.99
CA SER A 75 -19.83 2.96 1.39
C SER A 75 -19.01 2.71 2.66
N PRO A 76 -19.63 2.26 3.77
CA PRO A 76 -18.92 2.04 5.03
C PRO A 76 -17.75 1.07 4.91
N ALA A 77 -17.88 0.04 4.08
CA ALA A 77 -16.79 -0.90 3.93
C ALA A 77 -15.71 -0.33 2.98
N ILE A 78 -16.01 0.58 2.02
CA ILE A 78 -14.94 1.18 1.17
C ILE A 78 -14.17 2.18 2.03
N VAL A 79 -14.84 2.93 2.92
CA VAL A 79 -14.18 3.75 3.96
C VAL A 79 -13.18 2.92 4.74
N THR A 80 -13.56 1.70 5.14
CA THR A 80 -12.68 0.81 5.92
C THR A 80 -11.43 0.42 5.14
N ILE A 81 -11.55 0.17 3.84
CA ILE A 81 -10.41 -0.15 2.97
C ILE A 81 -9.53 1.09 2.75
N ILE A 82 -10.12 2.26 2.51
CA ILE A 82 -9.37 3.51 2.34
C ILE A 82 -8.58 3.82 3.62
N ASN A 83 -9.21 3.74 4.79
CA ASN A 83 -8.52 3.91 6.07
C ASN A 83 -7.39 2.90 6.26
N SER A 84 -7.55 1.66 5.78
CA SER A 84 -6.50 0.64 5.90
C SER A 84 -5.30 0.96 5.00
N ILE A 85 -5.51 1.61 3.85
CA ILE A 85 -4.47 2.10 2.95
C ILE A 85 -3.77 3.32 3.56
N GLU A 86 -4.53 4.30 4.05
CA GLU A 86 -4.01 5.57 4.56
C GLU A 86 -3.14 5.42 5.81
N LEU A 87 -3.26 4.31 6.54
CA LEU A 87 -2.34 3.96 7.64
C LEU A 87 -0.90 3.69 7.19
N TYR A 88 -0.69 3.32 5.93
CA TYR A 88 0.63 2.91 5.40
C TYR A 88 1.04 3.68 4.14
N SER A 89 0.12 4.42 3.55
CA SER A 89 0.31 5.26 2.37
C SER A 89 1.07 6.54 2.72
N LEU A 90 1.84 7.07 1.76
CA LEU A 90 2.56 8.35 1.90
C LEU A 90 1.66 9.59 1.73
N GLY A 91 0.36 9.39 1.47
CA GLY A 91 -0.62 10.44 1.24
C GLY A 91 -2.04 9.90 1.14
N PRO A 92 -3.04 10.78 0.95
CA PRO A 92 -4.44 10.37 0.90
C PRO A 92 -4.74 9.53 -0.33
N VAL A 93 -5.76 8.68 -0.24
CA VAL A 93 -6.34 8.03 -1.41
C VAL A 93 -7.17 9.08 -2.16
N VAL A 94 -6.89 9.29 -3.44
CA VAL A 94 -7.74 10.13 -4.29
C VAL A 94 -8.75 9.23 -4.99
N CYS A 95 -10.02 9.57 -4.88
CA CYS A 95 -11.14 8.81 -5.44
C CYS A 95 -12.09 9.76 -6.16
N ASN A 96 -12.34 9.50 -7.44
CA ASN A 96 -13.33 10.21 -8.24
C ASN A 96 -14.34 9.22 -8.81
N SER A 97 -15.61 9.55 -8.74
CA SER A 97 -16.69 8.76 -9.32
C SER A 97 -17.69 9.64 -10.04
N SER A 98 -18.39 9.01 -10.99
CA SER A 98 -19.61 9.48 -11.61
C SER A 98 -20.66 8.37 -11.53
N THR A 99 -21.79 8.54 -12.22
CA THR A 99 -22.81 7.49 -12.32
C THR A 99 -22.32 6.23 -13.01
N GLU A 100 -21.41 6.35 -13.99
CA GLU A 100 -21.00 5.25 -14.87
C GLU A 100 -19.55 4.79 -14.68
N GLU A 101 -18.73 5.61 -14.03
CA GLU A 101 -17.29 5.35 -13.91
C GLU A 101 -16.75 5.73 -12.53
N TYR A 102 -15.66 5.09 -12.12
CA TYR A 102 -14.84 5.54 -11.01
C TYR A 102 -13.36 5.29 -11.29
N ALA A 103 -12.51 6.09 -10.66
CA ALA A 103 -11.10 5.82 -10.48
C ALA A 103 -10.67 6.13 -9.05
N ALA A 104 -9.80 5.27 -8.51
CA ALA A 104 -9.17 5.47 -7.22
C ALA A 104 -7.67 5.26 -7.35
N SER A 105 -6.89 6.15 -6.74
CA SER A 105 -5.43 6.03 -6.71
C SER A 105 -4.87 6.28 -5.31
N ALA A 106 -3.79 5.57 -5.00
CA ALA A 106 -3.05 5.77 -3.76
C ALA A 106 -1.54 5.93 -4.07
N PRO A 107 -0.83 6.78 -3.32
CA PRO A 107 0.61 6.88 -3.44
C PRO A 107 1.29 5.62 -2.89
N LEU A 108 2.37 5.23 -3.58
CA LEU A 108 3.32 4.18 -3.16
C LEU A 108 4.61 4.85 -2.70
N GLU A 109 5.62 4.05 -2.31
CA GLU A 109 6.98 4.58 -2.09
C GLU A 109 7.51 5.32 -3.33
N VAL A 110 7.24 4.77 -4.52
CA VAL A 110 7.57 5.39 -5.81
C VAL A 110 6.34 5.38 -6.73
N GLY A 111 5.83 6.57 -7.02
CA GLY A 111 4.69 6.77 -7.91
C GLY A 111 3.35 6.44 -7.24
N PHE A 112 2.37 6.06 -8.05
CA PHE A 112 1.00 5.81 -7.60
C PHE A 112 0.47 4.51 -8.21
N TRP A 113 -0.45 3.86 -7.50
CA TRP A 113 -1.23 2.77 -8.06
C TRP A 113 -2.66 3.25 -8.30
N CYS A 114 -3.21 2.92 -9.46
CA CYS A 114 -4.55 3.32 -9.85
C CYS A 114 -5.40 2.12 -10.24
N VAL A 115 -6.66 2.18 -9.83
CA VAL A 115 -7.72 1.25 -10.23
C VAL A 115 -8.94 1.99 -10.75
N ASP A 116 -9.64 1.42 -11.72
CA ASP A 116 -10.85 2.02 -12.29
C ASP A 116 -11.97 1.01 -12.59
N SER A 117 -13.13 1.55 -12.93
CA SER A 117 -14.34 0.82 -13.33
C SER A 117 -14.20 -0.10 -14.54
N THR A 118 -13.18 0.10 -15.38
CA THR A 118 -12.91 -0.75 -16.54
C THR A 118 -12.11 -2.00 -16.19
N GLY A 119 -11.73 -2.14 -14.91
CA GLY A 119 -10.93 -3.26 -14.42
C GLY A 119 -9.42 -3.04 -14.57
N VAL A 120 -8.97 -1.82 -14.89
CA VAL A 120 -7.55 -1.51 -14.93
C VAL A 120 -6.98 -1.50 -13.52
N SER A 121 -5.78 -2.04 -13.36
CA SER A 121 -4.97 -1.96 -12.15
C SER A 121 -3.52 -1.79 -12.56
N ARG A 122 -3.00 -0.55 -12.47
CA ARG A 122 -1.69 -0.21 -13.05
C ARG A 122 -0.98 0.91 -12.31
N PRO A 123 0.36 1.03 -12.46
CA PRO A 123 1.09 2.17 -11.94
C PRO A 123 0.81 3.43 -12.79
N ILE A 124 0.77 4.59 -12.14
CA ILE A 124 0.69 5.91 -12.79
C ILE A 124 1.75 6.85 -12.20
N ALA A 125 2.22 7.80 -13.02
CA ALA A 125 3.31 8.70 -12.63
C ALA A 125 2.85 9.84 -11.68
N THR A 126 1.59 10.27 -11.79
CA THR A 126 1.01 11.37 -11.02
C THR A 126 -0.32 10.95 -10.42
N ALA A 127 -0.69 11.52 -9.28
CA ALA A 127 -2.02 11.32 -8.70
C ALA A 127 -3.11 11.70 -9.71
N ILE A 128 -4.22 10.96 -9.70
CA ILE A 128 -5.44 11.42 -10.38
C ILE A 128 -5.97 12.66 -9.66
N THR A 129 -6.62 13.55 -10.41
CA THR A 129 -7.16 14.81 -9.87
C THR A 129 -8.68 14.79 -9.93
N SER A 130 -9.27 14.81 -11.13
CA SER A 130 -10.71 14.72 -11.37
C SER A 130 -11.09 13.61 -12.34
N GLU A 131 -10.11 12.87 -12.85
CA GLU A 131 -10.32 11.78 -13.78
C GLU A 131 -11.05 10.61 -13.12
N THR A 132 -12.05 10.06 -13.82
CA THR A 132 -12.82 8.85 -13.44
C THR A 132 -12.27 7.58 -14.09
N THR A 133 -11.14 7.67 -14.76
CA THR A 133 -10.41 6.54 -15.36
C THR A 133 -8.92 6.68 -15.07
N CYS A 134 -8.21 5.55 -14.98
CA CYS A 134 -6.78 5.60 -14.74
C CYS A 134 -6.06 6.10 -16.00
N PRO A 135 -5.21 7.15 -15.92
CA PRO A 135 -4.46 7.62 -17.08
C PRO A 135 -3.51 6.54 -17.60
N ALA A 136 -3.23 6.58 -18.91
CA ALA A 136 -2.19 5.73 -19.49
C ALA A 136 -0.83 6.13 -18.92
N SER A 137 -0.09 5.11 -18.47
CA SER A 137 1.28 5.23 -17.94
C SER A 137 2.28 5.69 -19.00
#